data_AF-A0A5B7GPS1-F1
#
_entry.id   AF-A0A5B7GPS1-F1
#
_cell.length_a   1.000
_cell.length_b   1.000
_cell.length_c   1.000
_cell.angle_alpha   90.00
_cell.angle_beta   90.00
_cell.angle_gamma   90.00
#
_symmetry.space_group_name_H-M   'P 1'
#
loop_
_entity.id
_entity.type
_entity.pdbx_description
1 polymer ?
#
loop_
_entity_poly.entity_id
_entity_poly.type
_entity_poly.pdbx_seq_one_letter_code
_entity_poly.pdbx_strand_id
1 'polypeptide(L)'
;MPRMYMYWAKDFMVGGPKIFCKEVMTRSRFLCLLKFLSASIDLSMSEQEVVYLLGDLLDKGQHVVTDNWYTNLQLGRYLLTRDTLLTGVVRADRGPPKMLKNGKLARHQATFARNGNTLVVKYMDRKEVNVLTTQYTASIVEKTKTFFGDQTVFYNKPLHIEKYNNLMGSVDMAD
;
A
#
# COMPACT_ATOMS: atom_id res chain seq x y z
N MET A 1 7.21 16.96 22.87
CA MET A 1 6.16 15.91 22.81
C MET A 1 6.72 14.71 22.06
N PRO A 2 6.39 13.46 22.43
CA PRO A 2 6.83 12.26 21.73
C PRO A 2 6.38 12.25 20.25
N ARG A 3 7.17 11.63 19.36
CA ARG A 3 6.78 11.46 17.95
C ARG A 3 5.64 10.44 17.85
N MET A 4 4.70 10.65 16.93
CA MET A 4 3.43 9.91 16.88
C MET A 4 3.60 8.38 16.80
N TYR A 5 4.57 7.87 16.04
CA TYR A 5 4.83 6.41 15.94
C TYR A 5 5.27 5.81 17.28
N MET A 6 5.83 6.61 18.18
CA MET A 6 6.28 6.18 19.50
C MET A 6 5.09 5.86 20.43
N TYR A 7 3.87 6.34 20.15
CA TYR A 7 2.69 6.04 20.99
C TYR A 7 2.19 4.60 20.85
N TRP A 8 2.54 3.91 19.76
CA TRP A 8 2.13 2.53 19.48
C TRP A 8 3.30 1.59 19.16
N ALA A 9 4.54 2.04 19.38
CA ALA A 9 5.73 1.22 19.23
C ALA A 9 5.67 0.03 20.19
N LYS A 10 5.98 -1.18 19.69
CA LYS A 10 6.03 -2.40 20.50
C LYS A 10 7.29 -2.48 21.37
N ASP A 11 8.32 -1.74 20.99
CA ASP A 11 9.59 -1.64 21.73
C ASP A 11 9.43 -0.84 23.01
N PHE A 12 9.77 -1.47 24.13
CA PHE A 12 9.70 -0.90 25.46
C PHE A 12 10.54 0.38 25.61
N MET A 13 11.67 0.46 24.89
CA MET A 13 12.58 1.61 24.93
C MET A 13 12.06 2.83 24.16
N VAL A 14 11.18 2.62 23.17
CA VAL A 14 10.63 3.68 22.31
C VAL A 14 9.21 4.07 22.75
N GLY A 15 8.42 3.11 23.24
CA GLY A 15 7.02 3.29 23.62
C GLY A 15 6.75 3.70 25.07
N GLY A 16 7.78 3.76 25.92
CA GLY A 16 7.62 4.03 27.35
C GLY A 16 6.79 2.95 28.07
N PRO A 17 6.48 3.14 29.37
CA PRO A 17 5.68 2.17 30.12
C PRO A 17 4.30 2.00 29.46
N LYS A 18 3.95 0.76 29.08
CA LYS A 18 2.67 0.38 28.42
C LYS A 18 1.39 0.90 29.10
N ILE A 19 1.51 1.38 30.34
CA ILE A 19 0.46 1.96 31.17
C ILE A 19 0.07 3.37 30.69
N PHE A 20 1.02 4.17 30.20
CA PHE A 20 0.79 5.58 29.87
C PHE A 20 -0.08 5.77 28.62
N CYS A 21 0.10 4.94 27.58
CA CYS A 21 -0.60 5.13 26.29
C CYS A 21 -2.10 4.78 26.32
N LYS A 22 -2.56 3.88 27.21
CA LYS A 22 -4.00 3.61 27.37
C LYS A 22 -4.72 4.70 28.16
N GLU A 23 -4.01 5.41 29.04
CA GLU A 23 -4.58 6.46 29.90
C GLU A 23 -4.66 7.83 29.19
N VAL A 24 -3.70 8.16 28.31
CA VAL A 24 -3.63 9.50 27.68
C VAL A 24 -4.62 9.66 26.51
N MET A 25 -4.71 8.70 25.59
CA MET A 25 -5.65 8.76 24.48
C MET A 25 -5.86 7.39 23.83
N THR A 26 -7.10 6.90 23.80
CA THR A 26 -7.41 5.68 23.07
C THR A 26 -7.28 5.92 21.57
N ARG A 27 -6.90 4.90 20.79
CA ARG A 27 -6.90 4.96 19.32
C ARG A 27 -8.24 5.48 18.78
N SER A 28 -9.35 5.06 19.39
CA SER A 28 -10.69 5.55 19.04
C SER A 28 -10.87 7.04 19.28
N ARG A 29 -10.35 7.58 20.39
CA ARG A 29 -10.42 9.02 20.72
C ARG A 29 -9.51 9.84 19.80
N PHE A 30 -8.30 9.36 19.51
CA PHE A 30 -7.40 9.99 18.54
C PHE A 30 -8.04 10.08 17.17
N LEU A 31 -8.61 8.98 16.68
CA LEU A 31 -9.26 8.95 15.37
C LEU A 31 -10.53 9.81 15.34
N CYS A 32 -11.23 9.96 16.47
CA CYS A 32 -12.34 10.88 16.58
C CYS A 32 -11.87 12.33 16.42
N LEU A 33 -10.78 12.71 17.10
CA LEU A 33 -10.17 14.04 16.96
C LEU A 33 -9.64 14.29 15.55
N LEU A 34 -9.00 13.29 14.92
CA LEU A 34 -8.56 13.38 13.53
C LEU A 34 -9.73 13.61 12.59
N LYS A 35 -10.86 12.89 12.76
CA LYS A 35 -12.10 13.13 12.00
C LYS A 35 -12.66 14.53 12.20
N PHE A 36 -12.68 15.04 13.44
CA PHE A 36 -13.16 16.40 13.73
C PHE A 36 -12.29 17.47 13.08
N LEU A 37 -10.97 17.26 13.03
CA LEU A 37 -10.02 18.18 12.39
C LEU A 37 -10.01 18.08 10.85
N SER A 38 -10.39 16.93 10.29
CA SER A 38 -10.37 16.64 8.85
C SER A 38 -11.76 16.57 8.20
N ALA A 39 -12.78 17.17 8.83
CA ALA A 39 -14.20 17.10 8.45
C ALA A 39 -14.52 17.53 6.99
N SER A 40 -13.56 18.04 6.23
CA SER A 40 -13.66 18.41 4.83
C SER A 40 -13.14 17.35 3.84
N ILE A 41 -12.62 16.22 4.31
CA ILE A 41 -11.98 15.21 3.44
C ILE A 41 -12.81 13.92 3.46
N ASP A 42 -13.41 13.60 2.31
CA ASP A 42 -14.15 12.35 2.08
C ASP A 42 -13.14 11.19 1.92
N LEU A 43 -12.57 10.75 3.03
CA LEU A 43 -11.63 9.62 3.15
C LEU A 43 -11.99 8.79 4.39
N SER A 44 -11.76 7.48 4.33
CA SER A 44 -11.94 6.59 5.47
C SER A 44 -10.87 6.83 6.54
N MET A 45 -11.09 6.32 7.76
CA MET A 45 -10.19 6.53 8.90
C MET A 45 -8.75 6.06 8.64
N SER A 46 -8.59 4.91 7.98
CA SER A 46 -7.28 4.39 7.61
C SER A 46 -6.57 5.24 6.56
N GLU A 47 -7.33 5.92 5.69
CA GLU A 47 -6.78 6.78 4.65
C GLU A 47 -6.31 8.11 5.23
N GLN A 48 -7.10 8.67 6.15
CA GLN A 48 -6.71 9.88 6.90
C GLN A 48 -5.44 9.64 7.71
N GLU A 49 -5.26 8.45 8.28
CA GLU A 49 -4.03 8.08 8.99
C GLU A 49 -2.81 8.13 8.07
N VAL A 50 -2.91 7.62 6.83
CA VAL A 50 -1.82 7.72 5.83
C VAL A 50 -1.51 9.17 5.48
N VAL A 51 -2.54 9.97 5.16
CA VAL A 51 -2.37 11.38 4.79
C VAL A 51 -1.71 12.16 5.94
N TYR A 52 -2.11 11.87 7.19
CA TYR A 52 -1.50 12.47 8.36
C TYR A 52 -0.04 12.07 8.54
N LEU A 53 0.29 10.78 8.37
CA LEU A 53 1.67 10.27 8.47
C LEU A 53 2.57 10.85 7.38
N LEU A 54 2.04 11.12 6.19
CA LEU A 54 2.78 11.80 5.13
C LEU A 54 3.14 13.23 5.55
N GLY A 55 2.23 13.93 6.25
CA GLY A 55 2.48 15.26 6.80
C GLY A 55 3.09 16.18 5.75
N ASP A 56 4.31 16.68 6.02
CA ASP A 56 5.03 17.59 5.14
C ASP A 56 5.54 16.95 3.84
N LEU A 57 5.45 15.63 3.66
CA LEU A 57 5.82 14.94 2.42
C LEU A 57 4.71 14.95 1.38
N LEU A 58 3.48 15.30 1.77
CA LEU A 58 2.36 15.50 0.86
C LEU A 58 2.65 16.70 -0.07
N ASP A 59 2.13 16.67 -1.30
CA ASP A 59 2.29 17.71 -2.34
C ASP A 59 3.73 17.93 -2.86
N LYS A 60 4.65 16.97 -2.63
CA LYS A 60 6.07 17.10 -3.02
C LYS A 60 6.51 16.13 -4.12
N GLY A 61 5.60 15.62 -4.93
CA GLY A 61 5.89 14.64 -5.99
C GLY A 61 6.41 13.29 -5.46
N GLN A 62 6.22 13.00 -4.17
CA GLN A 62 6.80 11.82 -3.52
C GLN A 62 6.05 10.55 -3.92
N HIS A 63 6.76 9.42 -3.90
CA HIS A 63 6.17 8.10 -4.14
C HIS A 63 6.04 7.32 -2.83
N VAL A 64 4.80 7.08 -2.42
CA VAL A 64 4.44 6.37 -1.20
C VAL A 64 4.15 4.91 -1.53
N VAL A 65 4.70 4.02 -0.71
CA VAL A 65 4.41 2.58 -0.78
C VAL A 65 3.66 2.16 0.48
N THR A 66 2.52 1.50 0.32
CA THR A 66 1.63 1.15 1.44
C THR A 66 1.25 -0.32 1.44
N ASP A 67 1.06 -0.88 2.64
CA ASP A 67 0.52 -2.23 2.82
C ASP A 67 -1.00 -2.29 2.50
N ASN A 68 -1.52 -3.52 2.40
CA ASN A 68 -2.89 -3.87 2.06
C ASN A 68 -3.97 -3.24 2.95
N TRP A 69 -3.65 -2.94 4.20
CA TRP A 69 -4.60 -2.34 5.14
C TRP A 69 -4.94 -0.89 4.77
N TYR A 70 -3.95 -0.18 4.24
CA TYR A 70 -4.01 1.25 3.96
C TYR A 70 -4.31 1.56 2.49
N THR A 71 -4.19 0.57 1.61
CA THR A 71 -4.31 0.80 0.17
C THR A 71 -5.74 0.64 -0.32
N ASN A 72 -6.27 1.68 -0.96
CA ASN A 72 -7.51 1.63 -1.73
C ASN A 72 -7.51 2.66 -2.87
N LEU A 73 -8.50 2.55 -3.77
CA LEU A 73 -8.59 3.41 -4.94
C LEU A 73 -8.89 4.87 -4.60
N GLN A 74 -9.64 5.12 -3.52
CA GLN A 74 -10.04 6.47 -3.12
C GLN A 74 -8.82 7.28 -2.63
N LEU A 75 -7.99 6.67 -1.78
CA LEU A 75 -6.70 7.21 -1.35
C LEU A 75 -5.76 7.44 -2.53
N GLY A 76 -5.64 6.47 -3.44
CA GLY A 76 -4.78 6.63 -4.62
C GLY A 76 -5.18 7.82 -5.49
N ARG A 77 -6.49 8.04 -5.68
CA ARG A 77 -7.02 9.22 -6.39
C ARG A 77 -6.78 10.51 -5.61
N TYR A 78 -7.03 10.51 -4.31
CA TYR A 78 -6.80 11.67 -3.46
C TYR A 78 -5.33 12.11 -3.48
N LEU A 79 -4.40 11.17 -3.27
CA LEU A 79 -2.96 11.47 -3.30
C LEU A 79 -2.52 12.01 -4.67
N LEU A 80 -3.07 11.49 -5.77
CA LEU A 80 -2.83 12.03 -7.11
C LEU A 80 -3.24 13.50 -7.25
N THR A 81 -4.34 13.94 -6.61
CA THR A 81 -4.73 15.36 -6.60
C THR A 81 -3.82 16.24 -5.74
N ARG A 82 -3.01 15.61 -4.90
CA ARG A 82 -2.09 16.21 -3.92
C ARG A 82 -0.63 15.96 -4.32
N ASP A 83 -0.36 15.91 -5.63
CA ASP A 83 0.95 15.64 -6.24
C ASP A 83 1.75 14.53 -5.52
N THR A 84 1.08 13.45 -5.15
CA THR A 84 1.65 12.35 -4.38
C THR A 84 1.27 11.04 -5.02
N LEU A 85 2.27 10.20 -5.28
CA LEU A 85 2.11 8.95 -5.99
C LEU A 85 1.97 7.81 -4.98
N LEU A 86 1.20 6.78 -5.32
CA LEU A 86 0.93 5.65 -4.45
C LEU A 86 1.24 4.34 -5.17
N THR A 87 1.78 3.36 -4.46
CA THR A 87 1.75 1.95 -4.88
C THR A 87 1.51 1.05 -3.67
N GLY A 88 0.57 0.13 -3.79
CA GLY A 88 0.25 -0.76 -2.69
C GLY A 88 -0.58 -1.96 -3.10
N VAL A 89 -0.54 -3.01 -2.29
CA VAL A 89 -1.38 -4.19 -2.49
C VAL A 89 -2.82 -3.83 -2.15
N VAL A 90 -3.78 -4.19 -2.99
CA VAL A 90 -5.20 -3.96 -2.73
C VAL A 90 -5.87 -5.28 -2.39
N ARG A 91 -6.70 -5.27 -1.33
CA ARG A 91 -7.49 -6.45 -1.01
C ARG A 91 -8.61 -6.65 -2.02
N ALA A 92 -8.85 -7.91 -2.40
CA ALA A 92 -9.86 -8.27 -3.41
C ALA A 92 -11.29 -7.82 -3.04
N ASP A 93 -11.61 -7.73 -1.74
CA ASP A 93 -12.89 -7.26 -1.23
C ASP A 93 -13.08 -5.74 -1.38
N ARG A 94 -11.99 -4.95 -1.40
CA ARG A 94 -12.05 -3.49 -1.17
C ARG A 94 -11.67 -2.58 -2.34
N GLY A 95 -11.18 -3.08 -3.48
CA GLY A 95 -10.69 -2.14 -4.50
C GLY A 95 -10.63 -2.53 -5.97
N PRO A 96 -10.39 -3.79 -6.40
CA PRO A 96 -10.30 -4.05 -7.82
C PRO A 96 -11.65 -3.79 -8.51
N PRO A 97 -11.67 -3.12 -9.69
CA PRO A 97 -12.88 -3.03 -10.50
C PRO A 97 -13.52 -4.40 -10.69
N LYS A 98 -14.86 -4.48 -10.73
CA LYS A 98 -15.60 -5.74 -10.90
C LYS A 98 -15.10 -6.54 -12.11
N MET A 99 -14.64 -5.86 -13.15
CA MET A 99 -14.04 -6.45 -14.35
C MET A 99 -12.81 -7.31 -14.06
N LEU A 100 -11.98 -6.94 -13.08
CA LEU A 100 -10.83 -7.75 -12.66
C LEU A 100 -11.25 -8.93 -11.78
N LYS A 101 -12.34 -8.82 -11.00
CA LYS A 101 -12.75 -9.88 -10.06
C LYS A 101 -13.14 -11.18 -10.77
N ASN A 102 -13.78 -11.11 -11.93
CA ASN A 102 -14.42 -12.27 -12.56
C ASN A 102 -13.49 -13.11 -13.46
N GLY A 103 -12.32 -12.61 -13.85
CA GLY A 103 -11.37 -13.35 -14.69
C GLY A 103 -10.54 -14.36 -13.88
N LYS A 104 -10.61 -15.65 -14.20
CA LYS A 104 -9.66 -16.65 -13.68
C LYS A 104 -8.33 -16.51 -14.43
N LEU A 105 -7.22 -16.52 -13.68
CA LEU A 105 -5.87 -16.40 -14.23
C LEU A 105 -5.10 -17.69 -13.98
N ALA A 106 -4.36 -18.15 -14.99
CA ALA A 106 -3.36 -19.19 -14.78
C ALA A 106 -2.15 -18.60 -14.07
N ARG A 107 -1.31 -19.46 -13.48
CA ARG A 107 -0.09 -19.03 -12.80
C ARG A 107 0.81 -18.21 -13.74
N HIS A 108 1.33 -17.10 -13.23
CA HIS A 108 2.13 -16.08 -13.92
C HIS A 108 1.39 -15.29 -15.01
N GLN A 109 0.05 -15.32 -15.02
CA GLN A 109 -0.76 -14.43 -15.86
C GLN A 109 -1.21 -13.18 -15.10
N ALA A 110 -1.42 -12.10 -15.85
CA ALA A 110 -1.86 -10.80 -15.34
C ALA A 110 -3.00 -10.22 -16.18
N THR A 111 -3.93 -9.51 -15.53
CA THR A 111 -4.89 -8.61 -16.17
C THR A 111 -4.75 -7.23 -15.58
N PHE A 112 -4.82 -6.19 -16.42
CA PHE A 112 -4.69 -4.80 -16.01
C PHE A 112 -6.02 -4.07 -16.20
N ALA A 113 -6.32 -3.14 -15.31
CA ALA A 113 -7.40 -2.17 -15.47
C ALA A 113 -6.85 -0.77 -15.18
N ARG A 114 -7.05 0.16 -16.11
CA ARG A 114 -6.58 1.53 -15.98
C ARG A 114 -7.74 2.52 -15.98
N ASN A 115 -7.63 3.54 -15.14
CA ASN A 115 -8.51 4.70 -15.15
C ASN A 115 -7.65 5.96 -14.95
N GLY A 116 -7.41 6.70 -16.04
CA GLY A 116 -6.48 7.82 -16.05
C GLY A 116 -5.08 7.41 -15.59
N ASN A 117 -4.58 8.09 -14.56
CA ASN A 117 -3.26 7.83 -13.96
C ASN A 117 -3.29 6.71 -12.91
N THR A 118 -4.44 6.11 -12.64
CA THR A 118 -4.58 4.99 -11.71
C THR A 118 -4.58 3.66 -12.48
N LEU A 119 -3.69 2.75 -12.11
CA LEU A 119 -3.56 1.42 -12.68
C LEU A 119 -3.73 0.36 -11.57
N VAL A 120 -4.58 -0.64 -11.82
CA VAL A 120 -4.70 -1.83 -10.99
C VAL A 120 -4.29 -3.03 -11.82
N VAL A 121 -3.44 -3.89 -11.28
CA VAL A 121 -3.19 -5.23 -11.83
C VAL A 121 -3.82 -6.27 -10.94
N LYS A 122 -4.30 -7.33 -11.57
CA LYS A 122 -4.55 -8.63 -10.97
C LYS A 122 -3.53 -9.60 -11.52
N TYR A 123 -2.78 -10.27 -10.64
CA TYR A 123 -1.72 -11.20 -11.02
C TYR A 123 -1.84 -12.49 -10.21
N MET A 124 -1.67 -13.62 -10.88
CA MET A 124 -1.67 -14.93 -10.23
C MET A 124 -0.23 -15.41 -10.01
N ASP A 125 0.28 -15.24 -8.79
CA ASP A 125 1.57 -15.81 -8.40
C ASP A 125 1.38 -17.22 -7.79
N ARG A 126 1.86 -17.47 -6.56
CA ARG A 126 1.39 -18.60 -5.74
C ARG A 126 -0.06 -18.43 -5.30
N LYS A 127 -0.48 -17.17 -5.14
CA LYS A 127 -1.84 -16.73 -4.82
C LYS A 127 -2.17 -15.53 -5.69
N GLU A 128 -3.45 -15.24 -5.83
CA GLU A 128 -3.91 -14.02 -6.49
C GLU A 128 -3.51 -12.80 -5.67
N VAL A 129 -2.90 -11.83 -6.33
CA VAL A 129 -2.52 -10.54 -5.75
C VAL A 129 -3.07 -9.44 -6.64
N ASN A 130 -3.65 -8.42 -6.01
CA ASN A 130 -4.02 -7.19 -6.71
C ASN A 130 -3.11 -6.07 -6.23
N VAL A 131 -2.55 -5.28 -7.15
CA VAL A 131 -1.70 -4.13 -6.81
C VAL A 131 -2.24 -2.91 -7.51
N LEU A 132 -2.40 -1.83 -6.75
CA LEU A 132 -2.72 -0.50 -7.24
C LEU A 132 -1.44 0.31 -7.36
N THR A 133 -1.32 1.08 -8.43
CA THR A 133 -0.25 2.06 -8.60
C THR A 133 -0.77 3.28 -9.34
N THR A 134 -0.23 4.44 -8.98
CA THR A 134 -0.41 5.69 -9.72
C THR A 134 0.89 6.18 -10.37
N GLN A 135 2.00 5.48 -10.14
CA GLN A 135 3.33 5.82 -10.63
C GLN A 135 3.70 5.07 -11.91
N TYR A 136 3.31 3.80 -12.01
CA TYR A 136 3.79 2.92 -13.06
C TYR A 136 2.74 2.68 -14.15
N THR A 137 3.22 2.36 -15.35
CA THR A 137 2.39 1.93 -16.48
C THR A 137 2.20 0.41 -16.51
N ALA A 138 1.31 -0.05 -17.39
CA ALA A 138 1.06 -1.47 -17.60
C ALA A 138 2.22 -2.11 -18.36
N SER A 139 3.19 -2.60 -17.60
CA SER A 139 4.41 -3.23 -18.13
C SER A 139 4.64 -4.58 -17.46
N ILE A 140 5.24 -5.50 -18.20
CA ILE A 140 5.64 -6.83 -17.76
C ILE A 140 7.17 -6.90 -17.79
N VAL A 141 7.76 -7.55 -16.79
CA VAL A 141 9.17 -7.92 -16.74
C VAL A 141 9.29 -9.44 -16.76
N GLU A 142 10.24 -9.94 -17.53
CA GLU A 142 10.60 -11.35 -17.50
C GLU A 142 11.49 -11.63 -16.29
N LYS A 143 11.25 -12.75 -15.62
CA LYS A 143 11.99 -13.23 -14.46
C LYS A 143 12.40 -14.68 -14.70
N THR A 144 13.52 -15.05 -14.12
CA THR A 144 13.99 -16.44 -14.10
C THR A 144 13.89 -17.02 -12.71
N LYS A 145 13.69 -18.33 -12.65
CA LYS A 145 13.86 -19.12 -11.43
C LYS A 145 14.63 -20.39 -11.75
N THR A 146 15.75 -20.56 -11.05
CA THR A 146 16.58 -21.77 -11.14
C THR A 146 16.13 -22.77 -10.08
N PHE A 147 15.98 -24.02 -10.48
CA PHE A 147 15.65 -25.14 -9.62
C PHE A 147 16.88 -26.05 -9.44
N PHE A 148 16.77 -27.01 -8.53
CA PHE A 148 17.81 -28.02 -8.33
C PHE A 148 18.07 -28.77 -9.65
N GLY A 149 19.34 -28.90 -10.03
CA GLY A 149 19.75 -29.51 -11.31
C GLY A 149 19.81 -28.55 -12.50
N ASP A 150 20.11 -27.26 -12.28
CA ASP A 150 20.28 -26.22 -13.31
C ASP A 150 19.08 -25.96 -14.24
N GLN A 151 17.91 -26.48 -13.88
CA GLN A 151 16.69 -26.19 -14.61
C GLN A 151 16.26 -24.74 -14.37
N THR A 152 16.30 -23.93 -15.42
CA THR A 152 15.86 -22.52 -15.39
C THR A 152 14.50 -22.36 -16.06
N VAL A 153 13.56 -21.75 -15.35
CA VAL A 153 12.21 -21.44 -15.86
C VAL A 153 12.04 -19.93 -15.95
N PHE A 154 11.57 -19.45 -17.10
CA PHE A 154 11.21 -18.05 -17.33
C PHE A 154 9.74 -17.83 -17.05
N TYR A 155 9.40 -16.68 -16.47
CA TYR A 155 8.02 -16.28 -16.21
C TYR A 155 7.85 -14.77 -16.25
N ASN A 156 6.63 -14.35 -16.59
CA ASN A 156 6.25 -12.96 -16.70
C ASN A 156 5.69 -12.43 -15.38
N LYS A 157 6.14 -11.26 -14.95
CA LYS A 157 5.66 -10.58 -13.75
C LYS A 157 5.39 -9.10 -14.03
N PRO A 158 4.28 -8.52 -13.56
CA PRO A 158 4.04 -7.09 -13.72
C PRO A 158 5.12 -6.24 -13.04
N LEU A 159 5.59 -5.19 -13.73
CA LEU A 159 6.70 -4.33 -13.28
C LEU A 159 6.45 -3.72 -11.90
N HIS A 160 5.24 -3.21 -11.65
CA HIS A 160 4.95 -2.53 -10.39
C HIS A 160 4.78 -3.50 -9.20
N ILE A 161 4.46 -4.77 -9.45
CA ILE A 161 4.54 -5.80 -8.40
C ILE A 161 6.00 -6.04 -8.03
N GLU A 162 6.90 -6.11 -9.02
CA GLU A 162 8.33 -6.24 -8.76
C GLU A 162 8.88 -5.03 -8.00
N LYS A 163 8.53 -3.81 -8.43
CA LYS A 163 8.93 -2.57 -7.74
C LYS A 163 8.39 -2.52 -6.31
N TYR A 164 7.12 -2.90 -6.09
CA TYR A 164 6.53 -3.00 -4.76
C TYR A 164 7.32 -3.96 -3.87
N ASN A 165 7.61 -5.18 -4.35
CA ASN A 165 8.36 -6.16 -3.58
C ASN A 165 9.77 -5.68 -3.21
N ASN A 166 10.46 -4.99 -4.11
CA ASN A 166 11.79 -4.45 -3.84
C ASN A 166 11.76 -3.34 -2.78
N LEU A 167 10.76 -2.45 -2.83
CA LEU A 167 10.60 -1.35 -1.89
C LEU A 167 10.20 -1.88 -0.50
N MET A 168 9.19 -2.75 -0.42
CA MET A 168 8.76 -3.33 0.85
C MET A 168 9.82 -4.25 1.46
N GLY A 169 10.50 -5.06 0.64
CA GLY A 169 11.60 -5.90 1.12
C GLY A 169 12.77 -5.10 1.65
N SER A 170 12.97 -3.85 1.20
CA SER A 170 13.99 -2.96 1.78
C SER A 170 13.55 -2.40 3.14
N VAL A 171 12.26 -2.14 3.31
CA VAL A 171 11.68 -1.69 4.60
C VAL A 171 11.79 -2.81 5.65
N ASP A 172 11.42 -4.04 5.29
CA ASP A 172 11.49 -5.21 6.19
C ASP A 172 12.92 -5.56 6.64
N MET A 173 13.95 -5.10 5.92
CA MET A 173 15.37 -5.33 6.24
C MET A 173 15.99 -4.17 7.05
N ALA A 174 15.30 -3.02 7.11
CA ALA A 174 15.75 -1.84 7.84
C ALA A 174 15.21 -1.78 9.28
N ASP A 175 14.14 -2.54 9.56
CA ASP A 175 13.57 -2.79 10.90
C ASP A 175 14.33 -3.91 11.63
#